data_AF-A0A182SZZ5-F1
#
_entry.id   AF-A0A182SZZ5-F1
#
_cell.length_a   1.000
_cell.length_b   1.000
_cell.length_c   1.000
_cell.angle_alpha   90.00
_cell.angle_beta   90.00
_cell.angle_gamma   90.00
#
_symmetry.space_group_name_H-M   'P 1'
#
loop_
_entity.id
_entity.type
_entity.pdbx_description
1 polymer ?
#
loop_
_entity_poly.entity_id
_entity_poly.type
_entity_poly.pdbx_seq_one_letter_code
_entity_poly.pdbx_strand_id
1 'polypeptide(L)'
;MSSVLLIANGAAYGQESLFNALRLAITLKEQQPGLDLKLFLMSDAVVAGIAGQQPREGYHLQQMLEILTAQQVTAAQNSDIPSRGDIQSQLDALNKQKTLTSVEKLSQQDLTHTIELLDTIERTRQQANELKQQLQQAPAKLQQVTKDLEALKNPANEALTRAELQPLSLRQLES
;
A
#
# COMPACT_ATOMS: atom_id res chain seq x y z
N MET A 1 19.85 32.40 14.58
CA MET A 1 19.26 31.05 14.69
C MET A 1 19.68 30.28 13.46
N SER A 2 20.39 29.16 13.65
CA SER A 2 20.81 28.32 12.53
C SER A 2 19.69 27.33 12.23
N SER A 3 19.31 27.22 10.95
CA SER A 3 18.34 26.22 10.49
C SER A 3 19.06 25.23 9.59
N VAL A 4 18.74 23.95 9.74
CA VAL A 4 19.36 22.86 8.97
C VAL A 4 18.25 21.95 8.48
N LEU A 5 18.25 21.70 7.17
CA LEU A 5 17.39 20.71 6.53
C LEU A 5 18.23 19.47 6.21
N LEU A 6 17.84 18.34 6.77
CA LEU A 6 18.43 17.04 6.45
C LEU A 6 17.51 16.27 5.53
N ILE A 7 17.99 15.95 4.33
CA ILE A 7 17.25 15.18 3.34
C ILE A 7 17.83 13.77 3.31
N ALA A 8 17.00 12.76 3.57
CA ALA A 8 17.39 11.37 3.51
C ALA A 8 16.61 10.63 2.41
N ASN A 9 17.36 10.00 1.51
CA ASN A 9 16.83 9.21 0.39
C ASN A 9 17.24 7.72 0.47
N GLY A 10 17.99 7.35 1.50
CA GLY A 10 18.51 6.00 1.65
C GLY A 10 17.41 5.00 2.03
N ALA A 11 17.39 3.84 1.39
CA ALA A 11 16.48 2.75 1.72
C ALA A 11 16.59 2.33 3.19
N ALA A 12 15.45 2.08 3.83
CA ALA A 12 15.38 1.53 5.18
C ALA A 12 16.08 0.16 5.23
N TYR A 13 17.03 -0.02 6.14
CA TYR A 13 17.78 -1.26 6.39
C TYR A 13 18.65 -1.81 5.23
N GLY A 14 18.49 -1.30 4.01
CA GLY A 14 19.31 -1.72 2.85
C GLY A 14 20.69 -1.07 2.82
N GLN A 15 20.86 0.08 3.48
CA GLN A 15 22.12 0.82 3.53
C GLN A 15 22.22 1.63 4.82
N GLU A 16 23.44 1.81 5.31
CA GLU A 16 23.70 2.57 6.55
C GLU A 16 23.51 4.09 6.39
N SER A 17 23.24 4.58 5.18
CA SER A 17 23.12 6.01 4.89
C SER A 17 21.99 6.66 5.69
N LEU A 18 20.82 6.03 5.75
CA LEU A 18 19.68 6.52 6.53
C LEU A 18 19.96 6.48 8.03
N PHE A 19 20.55 5.38 8.52
CA PHE A 19 20.95 5.25 9.92
C PHE A 19 21.94 6.35 10.33
N ASN A 20 22.97 6.57 9.53
CA ASN A 20 23.97 7.61 9.79
C ASN A 20 23.37 9.01 9.73
N ALA A 21 22.43 9.27 8.82
CA ALA A 21 21.71 10.54 8.75
C ALA A 21 20.89 10.78 10.03
N LEU A 22 20.11 9.81 10.49
CA LEU A 22 19.32 9.93 11.73
C LEU A 22 20.23 10.08 12.95
N ARG A 23 21.34 9.33 13.01
CA ARG A 23 22.32 9.44 14.10
C ARG A 23 22.92 10.85 14.15
N LEU A 24 23.32 11.39 13.00
CA LEU A 24 23.83 12.75 12.89
C LEU A 24 22.78 13.78 13.33
N ALA A 25 21.53 13.62 12.91
CA ALA A 25 20.43 14.49 13.30
C ALA A 25 20.26 14.54 14.82
N ILE A 26 20.31 13.39 15.49
CA ILE A 26 20.22 13.29 16.96
C ILE A 26 21.41 14.02 17.59
N THR A 27 22.64 13.71 17.17
CA THR A 27 23.85 14.34 17.74
C THR A 27 23.85 15.86 17.53
N LEU A 28 23.39 16.36 16.38
CA LEU A 28 23.29 17.80 16.12
C LEU A 28 22.30 18.48 17.07
N LYS A 29 21.17 17.84 17.34
CA LYS A 29 20.14 18.38 18.22
C LYS A 29 20.52 18.31 19.70
N GLU A 30 21.28 17.29 20.10
CA GLU A 30 21.89 17.19 21.43
C GLU A 30 22.96 18.26 21.67
N GLN A 31 23.83 18.52 20.69
CA GLN A 31 24.87 19.54 20.81
C GLN A 31 24.33 20.97 20.75
N GLN A 32 23.28 21.20 19.96
CA GLN A 32 22.67 22.51 19.76
C GLN A 32 21.15 22.42 19.93
N PRO A 33 20.63 22.49 21.17
CA PRO A 33 19.20 22.35 21.43
C PRO A 33 18.36 23.45 20.73
N GLY A 34 18.95 24.63 20.55
CA GLY A 34 18.34 25.76 19.84
C GLY A 34 18.41 25.70 18.30
N LEU A 35 18.92 24.61 17.72
CA LEU A 35 18.97 24.40 16.28
C LEU A 35 17.57 24.09 15.72
N ASP A 36 17.14 24.83 14.70
CA ASP A 36 15.93 24.49 13.93
C ASP A 36 16.28 23.39 12.92
N LEU A 37 16.14 22.13 13.35
CA LEU A 37 16.42 20.96 12.53
C LEU A 37 15.13 20.43 11.91
N LYS A 38 15.14 20.24 10.59
CA LYS A 38 14.05 19.63 9.82
C LYS A 38 14.56 18.38 9.13
N LEU A 39 13.79 17.31 9.20
CA LEU A 39 14.08 16.05 8.52
C LEU A 39 13.09 15.85 7.38
N PHE A 40 13.60 15.55 6.19
CA PHE A 40 12.79 15.22 5.03
C PHE A 40 13.17 13.84 4.50
N LEU A 41 12.24 12.89 4.51
CA LEU A 41 12.46 11.56 3.97
C LEU A 41 11.85 11.45 2.57
N MET A 42 12.61 10.90 1.62
CA MET A 42 12.23 10.74 0.22
C MET A 42 12.43 9.30 -0.27
N SER A 43 11.72 8.93 -1.33
CA SER A 43 11.80 7.61 -1.99
C SER A 43 11.69 6.45 -1.01
N ASP A 44 12.71 5.59 -0.93
CA ASP A 44 12.71 4.38 -0.10
C ASP A 44 12.89 4.69 1.39
N ALA A 45 13.33 5.90 1.74
CA ALA A 45 13.47 6.32 3.12
C ALA A 45 12.10 6.48 3.82
N VAL A 46 11.02 6.70 3.06
CA VAL A 46 9.66 6.84 3.60
C VAL A 46 9.22 5.58 4.35
N VAL A 47 9.73 4.41 3.94
CA VAL A 47 9.46 3.12 4.59
C VAL A 47 9.93 3.10 6.05
N ALA A 48 10.96 3.90 6.40
CA ALA A 48 11.44 3.99 7.78
C ALA A 48 10.45 4.67 8.73
N GLY A 49 9.45 5.41 8.21
CA GLY A 49 8.36 6.00 9.00
C GLY A 49 7.22 5.03 9.35
N ILE A 50 7.25 3.78 8.88
CA ILE A 50 6.19 2.80 9.16
C ILE A 50 6.26 2.37 10.63
N ALA A 51 5.12 2.43 11.34
CA ALA A 51 5.04 1.99 12.73
C ALA A 51 5.06 0.46 12.87
N GLY A 52 5.62 -0.04 13.97
CA GLY A 52 5.66 -1.47 14.30
C GLY A 52 6.82 -2.21 13.62
N GLN A 53 7.90 -1.51 13.26
CA GLN A 53 9.12 -2.14 12.79
C GLN A 53 9.69 -3.02 13.91
N GLN A 54 9.95 -4.29 13.60
CA GLN A 54 10.67 -5.22 14.48
C GLN A 54 11.85 -5.82 13.71
N PRO A 55 12.93 -5.05 13.52
CA PRO A 55 14.16 -5.57 12.94
C PRO A 55 14.71 -6.69 13.83
N ARG A 56 15.00 -7.84 13.23
CA ARG A 56 15.53 -9.01 13.94
C ARG A 56 16.96 -8.79 14.44
N GLU A 57 17.74 -8.00 13.72
CA GLU A 57 19.12 -7.61 14.06
C GLU A 57 19.40 -6.17 13.60
N GLY A 58 20.29 -5.47 14.31
CA GLY A 58 20.79 -4.15 13.90
C GLY A 58 20.11 -2.95 14.56
N TYR A 59 20.19 -1.81 13.88
CA TYR A 59 19.71 -0.51 14.38
C TYR A 59 18.19 -0.34 14.19
N HIS A 60 17.54 0.36 15.11
CA HIS A 60 16.08 0.55 15.10
C HIS A 60 15.68 1.92 14.55
N LEU A 61 15.46 2.02 13.24
CA LEU A 61 15.17 3.29 12.56
C LEU A 61 13.92 4.00 13.12
N GLN A 62 12.86 3.24 13.43
CA GLN A 62 11.66 3.79 14.06
C GLN A 62 11.98 4.47 15.40
N GLN A 63 12.84 3.87 16.23
CA GLN A 63 13.15 4.43 17.56
C GLN A 63 13.96 5.73 17.42
N MET A 64 14.85 5.80 16.43
CA MET A 64 15.60 7.02 16.14
C MET A 64 14.70 8.16 15.66
N LEU A 65 13.68 7.84 14.84
CA LEU A 65 12.67 8.80 14.42
C LEU A 65 11.79 9.26 15.60
N GLU A 66 11.43 8.36 16.51
CA GLU A 66 10.69 8.69 17.73
C GLU A 66 11.50 9.64 18.63
N ILE A 67 12.81 9.40 18.78
CA ILE A 67 13.72 10.30 19.51
C ILE A 67 13.77 11.69 18.87
N LEU A 68 13.91 11.77 17.55
CA LEU A 68 13.92 13.05 16.83
C LEU A 68 12.59 13.79 16.95
N THR A 69 11.48 13.07 16.87
CA THR A 69 10.13 13.63 17.05
C THR A 69 9.94 14.15 18.47
N ALA A 70 10.44 13.43 19.49
CA ALA A 70 10.43 13.89 20.88
C ALA A 70 11.29 15.15 21.09
N GLN A 71 12.35 15.33 20.30
CA GLN A 71 13.18 16.54 20.28
C GLN A 71 12.60 17.68 19.41
N GLN A 72 11.32 17.60 19.03
CA GLN A 72 10.60 18.58 18.21
C GLN A 72 11.19 18.77 16.81
N VAL A 73 11.90 17.78 16.26
CA VAL A 73 12.34 17.78 14.87
C VAL A 73 11.14 17.44 13.99
N THR A 74 10.76 18.35 13.10
CA THR A 74 9.68 18.09 12.15
C THR A 74 10.18 17.13 11.08
N ALA A 75 9.59 15.93 11.02
CA ALA A 75 9.85 14.95 9.98
C ALA A 75 8.74 15.00 8.93
N ALA A 76 9.01 15.61 7.78
CA ALA A 76 8.10 15.61 6.65
C ALA A 76 8.42 14.43 5.72
N GLN A 77 7.35 13.76 5.28
CA GLN A 77 7.40 12.66 4.33
C GLN A 77 6.81 13.16 3.02
N ASN A 78 7.09 12.47 1.92
CA ASN A 78 6.44 12.72 0.61
C ASN A 78 4.90 12.48 0.63
N SER A 79 4.28 12.33 1.81
CA SER A 79 2.85 12.31 2.05
C SER A 79 2.18 13.68 1.90
N ASP A 80 2.95 14.78 1.85
CA ASP A 80 2.44 16.12 1.51
C ASP A 80 2.17 16.28 -0.01
N ILE A 81 1.76 15.19 -0.66
CA ILE A 81 1.11 15.30 -1.97
C ILE A 81 -0.29 15.85 -1.65
N PRO A 82 -0.67 17.02 -2.19
CA PRO A 82 -1.98 17.59 -1.95
C PRO A 82 -3.05 16.54 -2.27
N SER A 83 -3.95 16.30 -1.31
CA SER A 83 -4.98 15.30 -1.48
C SER A 83 -5.93 15.71 -2.61
N ARG A 84 -6.71 14.76 -3.14
CA ARG A 84 -7.78 15.06 -4.09
C ARG A 84 -8.68 16.22 -3.60
N GLY A 85 -8.93 16.29 -2.29
CA GLY A 85 -9.71 17.36 -1.66
C GLY A 85 -9.02 18.73 -1.70
N ASP A 86 -7.69 18.77 -1.52
CA ASP A 86 -6.91 20.01 -1.58
C ASP A 86 -6.80 20.56 -3.01
N ILE A 87 -6.66 19.66 -3.99
CA ILE A 87 -6.62 20.00 -5.43
C ILE A 87 -8.00 20.47 -5.89
N GLN A 88 -9.07 19.78 -5.47
CA GLN A 88 -10.45 20.18 -5.76
C GLN A 88 -10.76 21.57 -5.19
N SER A 89 -10.37 21.84 -3.94
CA SER A 89 -10.55 23.15 -3.30
C SER A 89 -9.82 24.28 -4.04
N GLN A 90 -8.63 24.02 -4.58
CA GLN A 90 -7.91 24.95 -5.45
C GLN A 90 -8.63 25.18 -6.78
N LEU A 91 -9.16 24.12 -7.39
CA LEU A 91 -9.94 24.22 -8.63
C LEU A 91 -11.23 25.03 -8.40
N ASP A 92 -11.92 24.84 -7.28
CA ASP A 92 -13.09 25.60 -6.89
C ASP A 92 -12.78 27.08 -6.61
N ALA A 93 -11.62 27.37 -6.01
CA ALA A 93 -11.15 28.75 -5.81
C ALA A 93 -10.87 29.46 -7.14
N LEU A 94 -10.22 28.77 -8.08
CA LEU A 94 -9.96 29.26 -9.44
C LEU A 94 -11.26 29.45 -10.23
N ASN A 95 -12.21 28.50 -10.13
CA ASN A 95 -13.52 28.60 -10.78
C ASN A 95 -14.39 29.75 -10.27
N LYS A 96 -14.21 30.19 -9.02
CA LYS A 96 -14.94 31.33 -8.45
C LYS A 96 -14.45 32.68 -8.97
N GLN A 97 -13.27 32.75 -9.60
CA GLN A 97 -12.80 33.99 -10.21
C GLN A 97 -13.52 34.23 -11.55
N LYS A 98 -14.21 35.38 -11.68
CA LYS A 98 -14.97 35.75 -12.88
C LYS A 98 -14.10 36.01 -14.13
N THR A 99 -12.81 36.21 -13.95
CA THR A 99 -11.83 36.47 -15.03
C THR A 99 -10.56 35.71 -14.72
N LEU A 100 -10.29 34.65 -15.48
CA LEU A 100 -9.05 33.87 -15.40
C LEU A 100 -8.04 34.39 -16.42
N THR A 101 -6.81 34.63 -15.99
CA THR A 101 -5.65 34.86 -16.86
C THR A 101 -5.30 33.59 -17.65
N SER A 102 -4.53 33.71 -18.74
CA SER A 102 -4.10 32.55 -19.54
C SER A 102 -3.33 31.51 -18.72
N VAL A 103 -2.60 31.95 -17.70
CA VAL A 103 -1.87 31.07 -16.77
C VAL A 103 -2.84 30.34 -15.84
N GLU A 104 -3.83 31.03 -15.29
CA GLU A 104 -4.82 30.41 -14.39
C GLU A 104 -5.73 29.41 -15.12
N LYS A 105 -6.03 29.62 -16.41
CA LYS A 105 -6.72 28.61 -17.23
C LYS A 105 -5.88 27.36 -17.45
N LEU A 106 -4.58 27.53 -17.67
CA LEU A 106 -3.65 26.40 -17.79
C LEU A 106 -3.57 25.64 -16.46
N SER A 107 -3.43 26.36 -15.34
CA SER A 107 -3.46 25.73 -14.00
C SER A 107 -4.78 25.02 -13.71
N GLN A 108 -5.92 25.60 -14.12
CA GLN A 108 -7.23 24.95 -14.01
C GLN A 108 -7.27 23.64 -14.81
N GLN A 109 -6.73 23.64 -16.04
CA GLN A 109 -6.61 22.44 -16.87
C GLN A 109 -5.70 21.41 -16.21
N ASP A 110 -4.52 21.80 -15.75
CA ASP A 110 -3.55 20.91 -15.10
C ASP A 110 -4.13 20.28 -13.82
N LEU A 111 -4.81 21.07 -12.99
CA LEU A 111 -5.49 20.59 -11.78
C LEU A 111 -6.62 19.61 -12.12
N THR A 112 -7.38 19.86 -13.19
CA THR A 112 -8.44 18.95 -13.66
C THR A 112 -7.85 17.62 -14.12
N HIS A 113 -6.81 17.66 -14.95
CA HIS A 113 -6.08 16.45 -15.37
C HIS A 113 -5.47 15.69 -14.18
N THR A 114 -4.96 16.41 -13.19
CA THR A 114 -4.39 15.80 -11.98
C THR A 114 -5.45 15.05 -11.19
N ILE A 115 -6.67 15.58 -11.06
CA ILE A 115 -7.79 14.88 -10.41
C ILE A 115 -8.14 13.60 -11.18
N GLU A 116 -8.22 13.64 -12.50
CA GLU A 116 -8.51 12.46 -13.32
C GLU A 116 -7.43 11.36 -13.16
N LEU A 117 -6.16 11.76 -13.10
CA LEU A 117 -5.06 10.84 -12.84
C LEU A 117 -5.16 10.21 -11.45
N LEU A 118 -5.48 11.01 -10.42
CA LEU A 118 -5.69 10.50 -9.07
C LEU A 118 -6.85 9.50 -8.99
N ASP A 119 -7.97 9.80 -9.66
CA ASP A 119 -9.12 8.88 -9.74
C ASP A 119 -8.75 7.57 -10.45
N THR A 120 -7.93 7.65 -11.50
CA THR A 120 -7.42 6.48 -12.21
C THR A 120 -6.49 5.62 -11.33
N ILE A 121 -5.64 6.26 -10.53
CA ILE A 121 -4.77 5.58 -9.56
C ILE A 121 -5.60 4.88 -8.49
N GLU A 122 -6.63 5.54 -7.93
CA GLU A 122 -7.50 4.92 -6.93
C GLU A 122 -8.25 3.70 -7.49
N ARG A 123 -8.79 3.81 -8.70
CA ARG A 123 -9.47 2.70 -9.38
C ARG A 123 -8.53 1.53 -9.62
N THR A 124 -7.33 1.80 -10.12
CA THR A 124 -6.30 0.77 -10.36
C THR A 124 -5.91 0.08 -9.06
N ARG A 125 -5.81 0.84 -7.97
CA ARG A 125 -5.49 0.31 -6.64
C ARG A 125 -6.61 -0.55 -6.06
N GLN A 126 -7.88 -0.19 -6.28
CA GLN A 126 -9.03 -1.02 -5.93
C GLN A 126 -8.99 -2.35 -6.69
N GLN A 127 -8.80 -2.30 -8.00
CA GLN A 127 -8.68 -3.50 -8.85
C GLN A 127 -7.54 -4.41 -8.39
N ALA A 128 -6.39 -3.84 -8.01
CA ALA A 128 -5.27 -4.60 -7.46
C ALA A 128 -5.62 -5.29 -6.13
N ASN A 129 -6.40 -4.64 -5.26
CA ASN A 129 -6.86 -5.23 -4.00
C ASN A 129 -7.89 -6.35 -4.24
N GLU A 130 -8.82 -6.18 -5.18
CA GLU A 130 -9.77 -7.22 -5.58
C GLU A 130 -9.05 -8.43 -6.15
N LEU A 131 -8.08 -8.22 -7.04
CA LEU A 131 -7.26 -9.30 -7.61
C LEU A 131 -6.49 -10.04 -6.51
N LYS A 132 -5.91 -9.30 -5.54
CA LYS A 132 -5.23 -9.88 -4.38
C LYS A 132 -6.18 -10.74 -3.53
N GLN A 133 -7.43 -10.31 -3.32
CA GLN A 133 -8.43 -11.12 -2.61
C GLN A 133 -8.80 -12.40 -3.38
N GLN A 134 -8.95 -12.31 -4.71
CA GLN A 134 -9.22 -13.48 -5.54
C GLN A 134 -8.08 -14.50 -5.49
N LEU A 135 -6.82 -14.05 -5.52
CA LEU A 135 -5.64 -14.91 -5.39
C LEU A 135 -5.54 -15.59 -4.02
N GLN A 136 -5.96 -14.91 -2.94
CA GLN A 136 -6.02 -15.52 -1.60
C GLN A 136 -7.10 -16.60 -1.49
N GLN A 137 -8.22 -16.45 -2.22
CA GLN A 137 -9.32 -17.42 -2.22
C GLN A 137 -9.10 -18.58 -3.22
N ALA A 138 -8.17 -18.44 -4.16
CA ALA A 138 -7.85 -19.47 -5.16
C ALA A 138 -7.46 -20.83 -4.54
N PRO A 139 -6.55 -20.95 -3.55
CA PRO A 139 -6.22 -22.25 -2.96
C PRO A 139 -7.40 -22.89 -2.24
N ALA A 140 -8.25 -22.08 -1.57
CA ALA A 140 -9.44 -22.59 -0.89
C ALA A 140 -10.50 -23.09 -1.88
N LYS A 141 -10.73 -22.36 -2.98
CA LYS A 141 -11.66 -22.79 -4.05
C LYS A 141 -11.16 -24.04 -4.76
N LEU A 142 -9.86 -24.17 -5.01
CA LEU A 142 -9.30 -25.39 -5.60
C LEU A 142 -9.46 -26.60 -4.68
N GLN A 143 -9.21 -26.45 -3.38
CA GLN A 143 -9.46 -27.53 -2.41
C GLN A 143 -10.94 -27.91 -2.33
N GLN A 144 -11.84 -26.94 -2.43
CA GLN A 144 -13.28 -27.18 -2.49
C GLN A 144 -13.65 -28.00 -3.74
N VAL A 145 -13.20 -27.56 -4.92
CA VAL A 145 -13.46 -28.24 -6.19
C VAL A 145 -12.87 -29.66 -6.20
N THR A 146 -11.66 -29.86 -5.64
CA THR A 146 -11.08 -31.20 -5.51
C THR A 146 -11.91 -32.08 -4.58
N LYS A 147 -12.38 -31.56 -3.44
CA LYS A 147 -13.25 -32.30 -2.52
C LYS A 147 -14.61 -32.64 -3.14
N ASP A 148 -15.23 -31.71 -3.87
CA ASP A 148 -16.48 -31.94 -4.59
C ASP A 148 -16.30 -33.01 -5.69
N LEU A 149 -15.17 -32.99 -6.41
CA LEU A 149 -14.83 -34.02 -7.39
C LEU A 149 -14.58 -35.39 -6.74
N GLU A 150 -13.92 -35.44 -5.57
CA GLU A 150 -13.74 -36.68 -4.81
C GLU A 150 -15.07 -37.22 -4.29
N ALA A 151 -15.98 -36.35 -3.83
CA ALA A 151 -17.31 -36.73 -3.38
C ALA A 151 -18.17 -37.30 -4.53
N LEU A 152 -18.05 -36.73 -5.73
CA LEU A 152 -18.70 -37.25 -6.95
C LEU A 152 -18.10 -38.58 -7.43
N LYS A 153 -16.82 -38.85 -7.12
CA LYS A 153 -16.09 -40.08 -7.50
C LYS A 153 -16.18 -41.20 -6.44
N ASN A 154 -16.94 -41.00 -5.36
CA ASN A 154 -17.00 -41.95 -4.26
C ASN A 154 -17.60 -43.32 -4.70
N PRO A 155 -16.91 -44.46 -4.50
CA PRO A 155 -17.33 -45.78 -4.99
C PRO A 155 -18.62 -46.31 -4.38
N ALA A 156 -19.15 -45.66 -3.34
CA ALA A 156 -20.47 -45.96 -2.79
C ALA A 156 -21.58 -45.74 -3.83
N ASN A 157 -21.42 -44.76 -4.72
CA ASN A 157 -22.39 -44.48 -5.78
C ASN A 157 -22.22 -45.41 -6.98
N GLU A 158 -20.99 -45.89 -7.28
CA GLU A 158 -20.79 -46.95 -8.28
C GLU A 158 -21.32 -48.31 -7.80
N ALA A 159 -21.21 -48.62 -6.50
CA ALA A 159 -21.76 -49.86 -5.94
C ALA A 159 -23.29 -49.86 -5.92
N LEU A 160 -23.92 -48.71 -5.61
CA LEU A 160 -25.37 -48.52 -5.72
C LEU A 160 -25.84 -48.55 -7.18
N THR A 161 -25.17 -47.81 -8.08
CA THR A 161 -25.49 -47.83 -9.52
C THR A 161 -25.29 -49.23 -10.12
N ARG A 162 -24.27 -49.99 -9.69
CA ARG A 162 -24.03 -51.37 -10.15
C ARG A 162 -25.02 -52.37 -9.55
N ALA A 163 -25.46 -52.17 -8.31
CA ALA A 163 -26.52 -52.96 -7.68
C ALA A 163 -27.90 -52.68 -8.28
N GLU A 164 -28.18 -51.46 -8.73
CA GLU A 164 -29.41 -51.10 -9.46
C GLU A 164 -29.39 -51.58 -10.92
N LEU A 165 -28.23 -51.63 -11.58
CA LEU A 165 -28.10 -52.13 -12.96
C LEU A 165 -28.04 -53.67 -13.06
N GLN A 166 -27.68 -54.38 -12.00
CA GLN A 166 -27.66 -55.85 -11.93
C GLN A 166 -29.04 -56.52 -12.19
N PRO A 167 -30.16 -56.10 -11.57
CA PRO A 167 -31.47 -56.70 -11.81
C PRO A 167 -32.09 -56.34 -13.17
N LEU A 168 -31.64 -55.26 -13.82
CA LEU A 168 -32.09 -54.90 -15.18
C LEU A 168 -31.41 -55.73 -16.27
N SER A 169 -30.22 -56.27 -16.02
CA SER A 169 -29.39 -56.95 -17.04
C SER A 169 -29.83 -58.41 -17.31
N LEU A 170 -30.58 -59.04 -16.40
CA LEU A 170 -31.02 -60.43 -16.51
C LEU A 170 -32.50 -60.59 -16.92
N ARG A 171 -33.30 -59.52 -16.91
CA ARG A 171 -34.73 -59.59 -17.26
C ARG A 171 -35.02 -59.48 -18.77
N GLN A 172 -33.99 -59.39 -19.61
CA GLN A 172 -34.13 -59.27 -21.07
C GLN A 172 -33.43 -60.40 -21.86
N LEU A 173 -32.97 -61.48 -21.20
CA LEU A 173 -32.36 -62.62 -21.90
C LEU A 173 -33.12 -63.94 -21.81
N GLU A 174 -34.31 -63.98 -21.18
CA GLU A 174 -35.18 -65.15 -21.20
C GLU A 174 -36.62 -64.74 -21.60
N SER A 175 -37.00 -65.20 -22.80
CA SER A 175 -38.30 -65.19 -23.51
C SER A 175 -38.95 -63.86 -23.89
#